data_AF-A0AA38KQF5-F1
#
_entry.id   AF-A0AA38KQF5-F1
#
_cell.length_a   1.000
_cell.length_b   1.000
_cell.length_c   1.000
_cell.angle_alpha   90.00
_cell.angle_beta   90.00
_cell.angle_gamma   90.00
#
_symmetry.space_group_name_H-M   'P 1'
#
loop_
_entity.id
_entity.type
_entity.pdbx_description
1 polymer ?
#
loop_
_entity_poly.entity_id
_entity_poly.type
_entity_poly.pdbx_seq_one_letter_code
_entity_poly.pdbx_strand_id
1 'polypeptide(L)'
;MAVTITAKDVHDIDIAGLTIAIFVTFTRLGIRIRNRKLGWDDFWAAFSIIGAILLMTGVLIILDPKPSMTQLTLVAGYYITSEGFYTIVWTSRLSILCTIIRISPPGSLRRILYGVGVLFGIMWTFLAMQEIVICEREPGWKEAIPTQCHLGKSVAISQLTTDIIADLCLLIAPLRMFWNSMLPTGHRVRLNIVFSTCALTTVVSLVHAYWIFANLGLNEIFTGIFETTISMIVASLNVIVGLLYHACANMKESSTMPSERTAGATGIELHSRGVATGPIAVDITTTTYTDAEIGVFKVPEAHQGGYEGNEVYDKKQEVMEFRGY
;
A
#
# COMPACT_ATOMS: atom_id res chain seq x y z
N MET A 1 19.78 27.85 -20.59
CA MET A 1 18.46 28.40 -20.93
C MET A 1 17.51 28.00 -19.82
N ALA A 2 16.96 28.97 -19.08
CA ALA A 2 15.87 28.68 -18.16
C ALA A 2 14.64 28.33 -19.01
N VAL A 3 14.05 27.15 -18.79
CA VAL A 3 12.77 26.78 -19.40
C VAL A 3 11.70 27.55 -18.64
N THR A 4 11.01 28.48 -19.30
CA THR A 4 9.92 29.24 -18.70
C THR A 4 8.62 28.48 -18.90
N ILE A 5 8.06 27.93 -17.82
CA ILE A 5 6.76 27.24 -17.85
C ILE A 5 5.64 28.27 -17.99
N THR A 6 4.76 28.07 -18.97
CA THR A 6 3.60 28.93 -19.23
C THR A 6 2.33 28.35 -18.62
N ALA A 7 1.31 29.18 -18.38
CA ALA A 7 0.00 28.70 -17.91
C ALA A 7 -0.64 27.67 -18.86
N LYS A 8 -0.35 27.78 -20.16
CA LYS A 8 -0.77 26.80 -21.16
C LYS A 8 -0.10 25.45 -20.93
N ASP A 9 1.19 25.43 -20.61
CA ASP A 9 1.89 24.18 -20.30
C ASP A 9 1.31 23.49 -19.06
N VAL A 10 0.95 24.27 -18.03
CA VAL A 10 0.27 23.77 -16.82
C VAL A 10 -1.10 23.20 -17.14
N HIS A 11 -1.88 23.90 -17.95
CA HIS A 11 -3.20 23.44 -18.40
C HIS A 11 -3.10 22.13 -19.20
N ASP A 12 -2.17 22.07 -20.16
CA ASP A 12 -2.02 20.91 -21.04
C ASP A 12 -1.52 19.67 -20.27
N ILE A 13 -0.59 19.84 -19.32
CA ILE A 13 -0.12 18.72 -18.47
C ILE A 13 -1.18 18.27 -17.47
N ASP A 14 -1.99 19.17 -16.92
CA ASP A 14 -3.09 18.84 -16.00
C ASP A 14 -4.09 17.90 -16.68
N ILE A 15 -4.59 18.31 -17.85
CA ILE A 15 -5.54 17.51 -18.62
C ILE A 15 -4.89 16.21 -19.08
N ALA A 16 -3.76 16.27 -19.77
CA ALA A 16 -3.16 15.08 -20.37
C ALA A 16 -2.64 14.10 -19.30
N GLY A 17 -1.89 14.59 -18.32
CA GLY A 17 -1.28 13.80 -17.26
C GLY A 17 -2.31 13.08 -16.41
N LEU A 18 -3.28 13.81 -15.85
CA LEU A 18 -4.29 13.21 -14.99
C LEU A 18 -5.23 12.29 -15.77
N THR A 19 -5.57 12.59 -17.03
CA THR A 19 -6.39 11.68 -17.85
C THR A 19 -5.68 10.35 -18.10
N ILE A 20 -4.37 10.38 -18.39
CA ILE A 20 -3.56 9.16 -18.54
C ILE A 20 -3.54 8.38 -17.22
N ALA A 21 -3.28 9.06 -16.09
CA ALA A 21 -3.25 8.43 -14.78
C ALA A 21 -4.60 7.79 -14.39
N ILE A 22 -5.71 8.48 -14.66
CA ILE A 22 -7.07 7.97 -14.46
C ILE A 22 -7.32 6.74 -15.33
N PHE A 23 -6.95 6.78 -16.61
CA PHE A 23 -7.10 5.63 -17.52
C PHE A 23 -6.30 4.40 -17.06
N VAL A 24 -5.05 4.60 -16.64
CA VAL A 24 -4.21 3.53 -16.07
C VAL A 24 -4.85 2.94 -14.81
N THR A 25 -5.42 3.80 -13.96
CA THR A 25 -6.10 3.39 -12.73
C THR A 25 -7.40 2.62 -13.02
N PHE A 26 -8.20 3.06 -13.98
CA PHE A 26 -9.37 2.30 -14.45
C PHE A 26 -8.97 0.95 -15.04
N THR A 27 -7.87 0.89 -15.80
CA THR A 27 -7.35 -0.37 -16.34
C THR A 27 -6.99 -1.33 -15.20
N ARG A 28 -6.30 -0.86 -14.16
CA ARG A 28 -6.02 -1.63 -12.93
C ARG A 28 -7.32 -2.16 -12.31
N LEU A 29 -8.31 -1.29 -12.10
CA LEU A 29 -9.58 -1.66 -11.49
C LEU A 29 -10.36 -2.68 -12.35
N GLY A 30 -10.45 -2.45 -13.65
CA GLY A 30 -11.14 -3.37 -14.59
C GLY A 30 -10.53 -4.77 -14.58
N ILE A 31 -9.21 -4.87 -14.56
CA ILE A 31 -8.52 -6.16 -14.44
C ILE A 31 -8.86 -6.85 -13.11
N ARG A 32 -8.89 -6.11 -12.00
CA ARG A 32 -9.20 -6.64 -10.66
C ARG A 32 -10.66 -7.07 -10.51
N ILE A 33 -11.58 -6.31 -11.09
CA ILE A 33 -13.02 -6.64 -11.16
C ILE A 33 -13.20 -7.93 -11.96
N ARG A 34 -12.60 -8.01 -13.15
CA ARG A 34 -12.67 -9.21 -14.00
C ARG A 34 -12.15 -10.47 -13.30
N ASN A 35 -11.07 -10.32 -12.54
CA ASN A 35 -10.47 -11.42 -11.78
C ASN A 35 -11.15 -11.69 -10.43
N ARG A 36 -12.23 -10.95 -10.07
CA ARG A 36 -12.94 -11.02 -8.78
C ARG A 36 -12.02 -10.90 -7.57
N LYS A 37 -11.00 -10.05 -7.67
CA LYS A 37 -9.92 -9.90 -6.69
C LYS A 37 -9.82 -8.47 -6.16
N LEU A 38 -10.96 -7.79 -5.97
CA LEU A 38 -10.99 -6.46 -5.35
C LEU A 38 -10.43 -6.53 -3.92
N GLY A 39 -9.67 -5.51 -3.53
CA GLY A 39 -9.15 -5.35 -2.19
C GLY A 39 -9.14 -3.89 -1.73
N TRP A 40 -8.71 -3.67 -0.49
CA TRP A 40 -8.51 -2.32 0.05
C TRP A 40 -7.51 -1.50 -0.78
N ASP A 41 -6.57 -2.15 -1.46
CA ASP A 41 -5.65 -1.50 -2.40
C ASP A 41 -6.38 -0.83 -3.57
N ASP A 42 -7.47 -1.44 -4.03
CA ASP A 42 -8.28 -0.94 -5.14
C ASP A 42 -9.23 0.17 -4.68
N PHE A 43 -9.71 0.14 -3.43
CA PHE A 43 -10.48 1.24 -2.84
C PHE A 43 -9.68 2.54 -2.82
N TRP A 44 -8.45 2.50 -2.31
CA TRP A 44 -7.59 3.69 -2.27
C TRP A 44 -7.19 4.18 -3.67
N ALA A 45 -6.97 3.25 -4.61
CA ALA A 45 -6.74 3.62 -6.01
C ALA A 45 -7.98 4.26 -6.67
N ALA A 46 -9.20 3.83 -6.32
CA ALA A 46 -10.41 4.51 -6.79
C ALA A 46 -10.58 5.89 -6.13
N PHE A 47 -10.20 6.03 -4.86
CA PHE A 47 -10.26 7.31 -4.16
C PHE A 47 -9.30 8.36 -4.76
N SER A 48 -8.14 7.94 -5.28
CA SER A 48 -7.23 8.87 -5.97
C SER A 48 -7.82 9.43 -7.27
N ILE A 49 -8.77 8.73 -7.92
CA ILE A 49 -9.52 9.28 -9.07
C ILE A 49 -10.37 10.47 -8.64
N ILE A 50 -10.99 10.42 -7.45
CA ILE A 50 -11.75 11.55 -6.90
C ILE A 50 -10.80 12.73 -6.69
N GLY A 51 -9.64 12.49 -6.07
CA GLY A 51 -8.59 13.50 -5.92
C GLY A 51 -8.13 14.10 -7.25
N ALA A 52 -7.98 13.28 -8.30
CA ALA A 52 -7.60 13.74 -9.64
C ALA A 52 -8.66 14.63 -10.27
N ILE A 53 -9.95 14.30 -10.11
CA ILE A 53 -11.06 15.13 -10.60
C ILE A 53 -11.08 16.47 -9.85
N LEU A 54 -10.87 16.46 -8.53
CA LEU A 54 -10.78 17.67 -7.72
C LEU A 54 -9.60 18.54 -8.17
N LEU A 55 -8.40 17.97 -8.26
CA LEU A 55 -7.19 18.65 -8.70
C LEU A 55 -7.38 19.30 -10.08
N MET A 56 -7.83 18.52 -11.06
CA MET A 56 -8.08 19.00 -12.42
C MET A 56 -9.10 20.16 -12.44
N THR A 57 -10.20 20.01 -11.70
CA THR A 57 -11.24 21.05 -11.62
C THR A 57 -10.69 22.34 -11.00
N GLY A 58 -9.96 22.23 -9.90
CA GLY A 58 -9.37 23.39 -9.21
C GLY A 58 -8.32 24.09 -10.07
N VAL A 59 -7.44 23.34 -10.75
CA VAL A 59 -6.41 23.91 -11.64
C VAL A 59 -7.06 24.69 -12.78
N LEU A 60 -8.12 24.16 -13.40
CA LEU A 60 -8.87 24.87 -14.44
C LEU A 60 -9.50 26.17 -13.94
N ILE A 61 -9.98 26.20 -12.69
CA ILE A 61 -10.53 27.43 -12.07
C ILE A 61 -9.43 28.47 -11.85
N ILE A 62 -8.24 28.05 -11.41
CA ILE A 62 -7.12 28.95 -11.10
C ILE A 62 -6.48 29.52 -12.37
N LEU A 63 -6.34 28.71 -13.42
CA LEU A 63 -5.64 29.10 -14.66
C LEU A 63 -6.50 29.93 -15.61
N ASP A 64 -7.81 29.71 -15.65
CA ASP A 64 -8.75 30.44 -16.53
C ASP A 64 -9.95 31.00 -15.74
N PRO A 65 -9.72 31.99 -14.84
CA PRO A 65 -10.78 32.58 -14.05
C PRO A 65 -11.75 33.37 -14.93
N LYS A 66 -13.01 32.93 -14.99
CA LYS A 66 -14.04 33.61 -15.79
C LYS A 66 -14.52 34.87 -15.07
N PRO A 67 -14.86 35.97 -15.79
CA PRO A 67 -15.37 37.21 -15.18
C PRO A 67 -16.64 37.04 -14.32
N SER A 68 -17.39 35.96 -14.53
CA SER A 68 -18.59 35.61 -13.76
C SER A 68 -18.30 34.87 -12.45
N MET A 69 -17.06 34.48 -12.19
CA MET A 69 -16.68 33.76 -10.96
C MET A 69 -16.58 34.71 -9.77
N THR A 70 -17.10 34.27 -8.64
CA THR A 70 -16.96 35.01 -7.38
C THR A 70 -15.59 34.76 -6.74
N GLN A 71 -15.13 35.65 -5.86
CA GLN A 71 -13.92 35.44 -5.07
C GLN A 71 -13.95 34.13 -4.27
N LEU A 72 -15.13 33.76 -3.75
CA LEU A 72 -15.33 32.47 -3.07
C LEU A 72 -15.01 31.28 -3.99
N THR A 73 -15.37 31.36 -5.27
CA THR A 73 -15.11 30.31 -6.26
C THR A 73 -13.60 30.17 -6.52
N LEU A 74 -12.86 31.27 -6.59
CA LEU A 74 -11.41 31.25 -6.81
C LEU A 74 -10.67 30.66 -5.60
N VAL A 75 -11.04 31.10 -4.39
CA VAL A 75 -10.50 30.56 -3.13
C VAL A 75 -10.85 29.07 -2.98
N ALA A 76 -12.07 28.67 -3.32
CA ALA A 76 -12.46 27.26 -3.35
C ALA A 76 -11.67 26.47 -4.39
N GLY A 77 -11.39 27.05 -5.56
CA GLY A 77 -10.53 26.46 -6.58
C GLY A 77 -9.15 26.11 -6.04
N TYR A 78 -8.50 27.04 -5.33
CA TYR A 78 -7.23 26.82 -4.66
C TYR A 78 -7.28 25.65 -3.66
N TYR A 79 -8.24 25.66 -2.72
CA TYR A 79 -8.34 24.59 -1.72
C TYR A 79 -8.67 23.23 -2.34
N ILE A 80 -9.53 23.19 -3.36
CA ILE A 80 -9.86 21.96 -4.08
C ILE A 80 -8.64 21.41 -4.83
N THR A 81 -7.82 22.29 -5.43
CA THR A 81 -6.53 21.91 -6.03
C THR A 81 -5.61 21.29 -5.00
N SER A 82 -5.40 21.97 -3.87
CA SER A 82 -4.45 21.49 -2.87
C SER A 82 -4.91 20.21 -2.15
N GLU A 83 -6.16 20.15 -1.72
CA GLU A 83 -6.73 18.93 -1.12
C GLU A 83 -6.79 17.78 -2.13
N GLY A 84 -7.00 18.08 -3.41
CA GLY A 84 -6.88 17.13 -4.50
C GLY A 84 -5.47 16.55 -4.60
N PHE A 85 -4.44 17.41 -4.56
CA PHE A 85 -3.03 17.01 -4.53
C PHE A 85 -2.73 16.06 -3.38
N TYR A 86 -3.02 16.45 -2.13
CA TYR A 86 -2.76 15.60 -0.97
C TYR A 86 -3.55 14.29 -1.03
N THR A 87 -4.80 14.35 -1.46
CA THR A 87 -5.64 13.17 -1.64
C THR A 87 -4.98 12.18 -2.58
N ILE A 88 -4.54 12.61 -3.76
CA ILE A 88 -3.91 11.73 -4.76
C ILE A 88 -2.64 11.10 -4.20
N VAL A 89 -1.75 11.91 -3.64
CA VAL A 89 -0.44 11.48 -3.13
C VAL A 89 -0.61 10.44 -2.01
N TRP A 90 -1.40 10.76 -0.99
CA TRP A 90 -1.58 9.88 0.17
C TRP A 90 -2.38 8.63 -0.15
N THR A 91 -3.44 8.72 -0.96
CA THR A 91 -4.21 7.53 -1.34
C THR A 91 -3.44 6.62 -2.29
N SER A 92 -2.53 7.16 -3.13
CA SER A 92 -1.60 6.36 -3.91
C SER A 92 -0.65 5.55 -3.01
N ARG A 93 -0.06 6.19 -1.99
CA ARG A 93 0.79 5.50 -1.00
C ARG A 93 0.02 4.46 -0.18
N LEU A 94 -1.21 4.75 0.23
CA LEU A 94 -2.09 3.80 0.91
C LEU A 94 -2.45 2.61 0.00
N SER A 95 -2.69 2.83 -1.29
CA SER A 95 -2.93 1.74 -2.26
C SER A 95 -1.71 0.80 -2.36
N ILE A 96 -0.50 1.35 -2.41
CA ILE A 96 0.76 0.57 -2.40
C ILE A 96 0.90 -0.19 -1.07
N LEU A 97 0.70 0.47 0.07
CA LEU A 97 0.76 -0.15 1.38
C LEU A 97 -0.24 -1.32 1.52
N CYS A 98 -1.50 -1.11 1.10
CA CYS A 98 -2.51 -2.15 1.10
C CYS A 98 -2.13 -3.32 0.17
N THR A 99 -1.46 -3.03 -0.95
CA THR A 99 -0.90 -4.07 -1.83
C THR A 99 0.15 -4.89 -1.08
N ILE A 100 1.06 -4.25 -0.34
CA ILE A 100 2.08 -4.93 0.49
C ILE A 100 1.43 -5.76 1.61
N ILE A 101 0.44 -5.21 2.30
CA ILE A 101 -0.33 -5.90 3.36
C ILE A 101 -0.99 -7.17 2.82
N ARG A 102 -1.56 -7.10 1.61
CA ARG A 102 -2.25 -8.23 0.97
C ARG A 102 -1.30 -9.37 0.60
N ILE A 103 -0.05 -9.06 0.30
CA ILE A 103 0.98 -10.04 -0.05
C ILE A 103 1.62 -10.63 1.21
N SER A 104 1.67 -9.84 2.28
CA SER A 104 2.33 -10.21 3.52
C SER A 104 1.64 -11.40 4.18
N PRO A 105 2.40 -12.40 4.67
CA PRO A 105 1.82 -13.51 5.41
C PRO A 105 1.15 -13.00 6.71
N PRO A 106 0.14 -13.72 7.22
CA PRO A 106 -0.48 -13.37 8.50
C PRO A 106 0.54 -13.42 9.62
N GLY A 107 0.57 -12.39 10.48
CA GLY A 107 1.52 -12.32 11.60
C GLY A 107 1.71 -10.91 12.15
N SER A 108 2.77 -10.75 12.95
CA SER A 108 3.15 -9.46 13.56
C SER A 108 3.47 -8.39 12.52
N LEU A 109 4.10 -8.76 11.40
CA LEU A 109 4.39 -7.83 10.30
C LEU A 109 3.12 -7.15 9.77
N ARG A 110 2.04 -7.91 9.57
CA ARG A 110 0.79 -7.36 9.06
C ARG A 110 0.16 -6.34 10.03
N ARG A 111 0.29 -6.57 11.35
CA ARG A 111 -0.13 -5.59 12.38
C ARG A 111 0.70 -4.31 12.32
N ILE A 112 2.02 -4.43 12.13
CA ILE A 112 2.91 -3.28 11.95
C ILE A 112 2.50 -2.47 10.72
N LEU A 113 2.23 -3.13 9.59
CA LEU A 113 1.81 -2.45 8.36
C LEU A 113 0.46 -1.73 8.50
N TYR A 114 -0.49 -2.28 9.25
CA TYR A 114 -1.71 -1.52 9.59
C TYR A 114 -1.39 -0.29 10.44
N GLY A 115 -0.47 -0.40 11.40
CA GLY A 115 0.03 0.75 12.17
C GLY A 115 0.68 1.82 11.29
N VAL A 116 1.47 1.42 10.28
CA VAL A 116 2.02 2.34 9.27
C VAL A 116 0.91 3.02 8.47
N GLY A 117 -0.18 2.30 8.15
CA GLY A 117 -1.34 2.89 7.48
C GLY A 117 -2.04 3.96 8.32
N VAL A 118 -2.16 3.73 9.63
CA VAL A 118 -2.66 4.76 10.56
C VAL A 118 -1.72 5.96 10.61
N LEU A 119 -0.41 5.72 10.65
CA LEU A 119 0.60 6.79 10.61
C LEU A 119 0.49 7.63 9.33
N PHE A 120 0.28 7.01 8.17
CA PHE A 120 0.06 7.72 6.91
C PHE A 120 -1.20 8.59 6.96
N GLY A 121 -2.29 8.08 7.55
CA GLY A 121 -3.51 8.87 7.76
C GLY A 121 -3.26 10.09 8.66
N ILE A 122 -2.48 9.94 9.73
CA ILE A 122 -2.10 11.05 10.62
C ILE A 122 -1.24 12.08 9.90
N MET A 123 -0.25 11.64 9.11
CA MET A 123 0.60 12.54 8.33
C MET A 123 -0.20 13.30 7.28
N TRP A 124 -1.12 12.62 6.58
CA TRP A 124 -2.02 13.25 5.62
C TRP A 124 -2.85 14.36 6.27
N THR A 125 -3.57 14.06 7.37
CA THR A 125 -4.40 15.06 8.04
C THR A 125 -3.59 16.19 8.63
N PHE A 126 -2.37 15.91 9.12
CA PHE A 126 -1.45 16.94 9.60
C PHE A 126 -1.07 17.92 8.49
N LEU A 127 -0.68 17.44 7.30
CA LEU A 127 -0.29 18.32 6.19
C LEU A 127 -1.46 19.16 5.67
N ALA A 128 -2.63 18.54 5.46
CA ALA A 128 -3.83 19.24 5.02
C ALA A 128 -4.21 20.36 6.01
N MET A 129 -4.21 20.05 7.31
CA MET A 129 -4.49 21.05 8.35
C MET A 129 -3.41 22.13 8.43
N GLN A 130 -2.13 21.76 8.29
CA GLN A 130 -1.01 22.70 8.32
C GLN A 130 -1.13 23.74 7.21
N GLU A 131 -1.46 23.30 5.99
CA GLU A 131 -1.68 24.18 4.86
C GLU A 131 -2.82 25.16 5.11
N ILE A 132 -4.01 24.66 5.48
CA ILE A 132 -5.19 25.51 5.73
C ILE A 132 -4.88 26.57 6.79
N VAL A 133 -4.23 26.17 7.89
CA VAL A 133 -3.88 27.10 8.98
C VAL A 133 -2.90 28.19 8.52
N ILE A 134 -1.95 27.86 7.66
CA ILE A 134 -0.98 28.83 7.16
C ILE A 134 -1.65 29.78 6.18
N CYS A 135 -2.45 29.26 5.25
CA CYS A 135 -3.16 30.09 4.29
C CYS A 135 -4.16 31.01 4.96
N GLU A 136 -4.95 30.54 5.94
CA GLU A 136 -5.87 31.43 6.66
C GLU A 136 -5.17 32.54 7.46
N ARG A 137 -3.88 32.40 7.76
CA ARG A 137 -3.06 33.43 8.44
C ARG A 137 -2.35 34.38 7.49
N GLU A 138 -2.18 34.00 6.23
CA GLU A 138 -1.52 34.85 5.23
C GLU A 138 -2.44 36.03 4.87
N PRO A 139 -2.01 37.29 4.99
CA PRO A 139 -2.84 38.42 4.63
C PRO A 139 -2.86 38.62 3.10
N GLY A 140 -4.04 38.83 2.52
CA GLY A 140 -4.18 39.27 1.13
C GLY A 140 -4.07 38.19 0.04
N TRP A 141 -3.73 36.93 0.36
CA TRP A 141 -3.64 35.88 -0.65
C TRP A 141 -4.98 35.59 -1.37
N LYS A 142 -6.10 35.76 -0.66
CA LYS A 142 -7.45 35.55 -1.21
C LYS A 142 -7.80 36.55 -2.31
N GLU A 143 -7.14 37.71 -2.29
CA GLU A 143 -7.36 38.80 -3.26
C GLU A 143 -6.31 38.80 -4.38
N ALA A 144 -5.28 37.96 -4.27
CA ALA A 144 -4.23 37.85 -5.28
C ALA A 144 -4.77 37.23 -6.58
N ILE A 145 -4.22 37.67 -7.72
CA ILE A 145 -4.51 37.13 -9.05
C ILE A 145 -3.18 36.66 -9.66
N PRO A 146 -3.00 35.35 -9.93
CA PRO A 146 -3.93 34.25 -9.61
C PRO A 146 -4.08 34.03 -8.09
N THR A 147 -5.22 33.48 -7.67
CA THR A 147 -5.51 33.18 -6.26
C THR A 147 -4.66 32.01 -5.80
N GLN A 148 -3.49 32.33 -5.23
CA GLN A 148 -2.51 31.35 -4.75
C GLN A 148 -1.96 31.79 -3.39
N CYS A 149 -2.05 30.90 -2.41
CA CYS A 149 -1.45 31.07 -1.10
C CYS A 149 0.04 30.76 -1.14
N HIS A 150 0.82 31.46 -0.32
CA HIS A 150 2.24 31.17 -0.13
C HIS A 150 2.42 30.26 1.09
N LEU A 151 2.59 28.95 0.87
CA LEU A 151 2.69 27.97 1.95
C LEU A 151 3.98 28.14 2.79
N GLY A 152 5.02 28.71 2.20
CA GLY A 152 6.29 28.99 2.86
C GLY A 152 7.14 27.73 3.17
N LYS A 153 8.33 27.97 3.71
CA LYS A 153 9.37 26.93 3.89
C LYS A 153 8.96 25.83 4.87
N SER A 154 8.17 26.14 5.89
CA SER A 154 7.78 25.17 6.91
C SER A 154 6.91 24.05 6.33
N VAL A 155 6.01 24.37 5.39
CA VAL A 155 5.16 23.33 4.77
C VAL A 155 5.98 22.48 3.82
N ALA A 156 6.84 23.11 3.01
CA ALA A 156 7.76 22.39 2.12
C ALA A 156 8.63 21.37 2.89
N ILE A 157 9.18 21.77 4.04
CA ILE A 157 9.98 20.87 4.89
C ILE A 157 9.12 19.75 5.46
N SER A 158 7.93 20.07 6.01
CA SER A 158 7.01 19.06 6.55
C SER A 158 6.64 18.02 5.50
N GLN A 159 6.16 18.47 4.33
CA GLN A 159 5.74 17.63 3.21
C GLN A 159 6.88 16.71 2.77
N LEU A 160 8.05 17.29 2.47
CA LEU A 160 9.21 16.51 2.04
C LEU A 160 9.63 15.47 3.09
N THR A 161 9.63 15.84 4.37
CA THR A 161 10.01 14.94 5.45
C THR A 161 9.03 13.78 5.57
N THR A 162 7.72 14.06 5.55
CA THR A 162 6.70 13.02 5.60
C THR A 162 6.70 12.12 4.37
N ASP A 163 7.01 12.66 3.19
CA ASP A 163 7.12 11.90 1.94
C ASP A 163 8.29 10.90 2.01
N ILE A 164 9.46 11.36 2.44
CA ILE A 164 10.63 10.51 2.64
C ILE A 164 10.33 9.42 3.67
N ILE A 165 9.71 9.76 4.81
CA ILE A 165 9.36 8.77 5.83
C ILE A 165 8.39 7.74 5.26
N ALA A 166 7.37 8.17 4.50
CA ALA A 166 6.39 7.28 3.91
C ALA A 166 7.04 6.33 2.88
N ASP A 167 7.87 6.84 1.99
CA ASP A 167 8.56 6.05 0.96
C ASP A 167 9.56 5.07 1.59
N LEU A 168 10.27 5.48 2.66
CA LEU A 168 11.13 4.58 3.45
C LEU A 168 10.31 3.45 4.11
N CYS A 169 9.14 3.77 4.67
CA CYS A 169 8.26 2.75 5.24
C CYS A 169 7.81 1.73 4.17
N LEU A 170 7.42 2.21 2.99
CA LEU A 170 7.01 1.37 1.86
C LEU A 170 8.16 0.51 1.32
N LEU A 171 9.40 0.99 1.40
CA LEU A 171 10.61 0.29 0.98
C LEU A 171 11.06 -0.77 2.00
N ILE A 172 11.04 -0.44 3.30
CA ILE A 172 11.46 -1.35 4.37
C ILE A 172 10.47 -2.51 4.54
N ALA A 173 9.17 -2.24 4.35
CA ALA A 173 8.10 -3.23 4.50
C ALA A 173 8.33 -4.55 3.72
N PRO A 174 8.55 -4.54 2.39
CA PRO A 174 8.85 -5.77 1.64
C PRO A 174 10.24 -6.33 1.99
N LEU A 175 11.26 -5.51 2.26
CA LEU A 175 12.60 -6.00 2.62
C LEU A 175 12.57 -6.88 3.88
N ARG A 176 11.83 -6.45 4.92
CA ARG A 176 11.68 -7.22 6.16
C ARG A 176 10.94 -8.54 5.93
N MET A 177 9.93 -8.55 5.06
CA MET A 177 9.22 -9.78 4.67
C MET A 177 10.18 -10.78 3.99
N PHE A 178 11.13 -10.26 3.23
CA PHE A 178 12.00 -11.03 2.36
C PHE A 178 13.30 -11.50 3.02
N TRP A 179 13.81 -10.79 4.02
CA TRP A 179 15.02 -11.20 4.76
C TRP A 179 14.89 -12.58 5.42
N ASN A 180 13.66 -13.00 5.75
CA ASN A 180 13.39 -14.28 6.42
C ASN A 180 13.07 -15.43 5.45
N SER A 181 13.17 -15.26 4.13
CA SER A 181 12.83 -16.29 3.15
C SER A 181 13.87 -16.38 2.03
N MET A 182 14.32 -17.60 1.68
CA MET A 182 15.16 -17.82 0.49
C MET A 182 14.29 -17.67 -0.76
N LEU A 183 14.47 -16.62 -1.57
CA LEU A 183 13.42 -16.19 -2.50
C LEU A 183 13.52 -16.72 -3.95
N PRO A 184 12.41 -17.28 -4.47
CA PRO A 184 12.16 -17.51 -5.89
C PRO A 184 12.08 -16.20 -6.71
N THR A 185 12.33 -16.31 -8.02
CA THR A 185 12.49 -15.20 -8.98
C THR A 185 11.34 -14.18 -9.00
N GLY A 186 10.08 -14.62 -8.83
CA GLY A 186 8.92 -13.73 -8.88
C GLY A 186 8.86 -12.70 -7.75
N HIS A 187 9.43 -13.02 -6.58
CA HIS A 187 9.45 -12.09 -5.44
C HIS A 187 10.48 -10.97 -5.63
N ARG A 188 11.62 -11.27 -6.29
CA ARG A 188 12.66 -10.30 -6.61
C ARG A 188 12.15 -9.22 -7.56
N VAL A 189 11.33 -9.60 -8.54
CA VAL A 189 10.71 -8.65 -9.48
C VAL A 189 9.83 -7.66 -8.76
N ARG A 190 9.01 -8.12 -7.80
CA ARG A 190 8.11 -7.25 -7.04
C ARG A 190 8.86 -6.26 -6.14
N LEU A 191 9.93 -6.72 -5.50
CA LEU A 191 10.79 -5.84 -4.70
C LEU A 191 11.45 -4.76 -5.57
N ASN A 192 11.98 -5.14 -6.73
CA ASN A 192 12.61 -4.19 -7.65
C ASN A 192 11.62 -3.14 -8.15
N ILE A 193 10.36 -3.53 -8.41
CA ILE A 193 9.31 -2.57 -8.79
C ILE A 193 9.03 -1.63 -7.63
N VAL A 194 8.76 -2.14 -6.42
CA VAL A 194 8.46 -1.29 -5.26
C VAL A 194 9.60 -0.31 -4.98
N PHE A 195 10.84 -0.80 -4.99
CA PHE A 195 12.03 0.02 -4.81
C PHE A 195 12.15 1.11 -5.88
N SER A 196 12.02 0.74 -7.16
CA SER A 196 12.06 1.68 -8.28
C SER A 196 10.95 2.73 -8.18
N THR A 197 9.76 2.29 -7.79
CA THR A 197 8.61 3.18 -7.62
C THR A 197 8.79 4.17 -6.48
N CYS A 198 9.29 3.73 -5.32
CA CYS A 198 9.57 4.62 -4.19
C CYS A 198 10.69 5.61 -4.52
N ALA A 199 11.75 5.16 -5.20
CA ALA A 199 12.82 6.05 -5.64
C ALA A 199 12.29 7.12 -6.61
N LEU A 200 11.45 6.73 -7.56
CA LEU A 200 10.84 7.66 -8.51
C LEU A 200 9.93 8.67 -7.80
N THR A 201 9.04 8.23 -6.90
CA THR A 201 8.15 9.14 -6.16
C THR A 201 8.96 10.12 -5.31
N THR A 202 9.96 9.65 -4.58
CA THR A 202 10.82 10.53 -3.77
C THR A 202 11.54 11.57 -4.61
N VAL A 203 12.09 11.20 -5.77
CA VAL A 203 12.76 12.15 -6.68
C VAL A 203 11.78 13.22 -7.17
N VAL A 204 10.56 12.84 -7.52
CA VAL A 204 9.56 13.80 -7.98
C VAL A 204 9.09 14.71 -6.85
N SER A 205 8.85 14.18 -5.65
CA SER A 205 8.52 14.97 -4.45
C SER A 205 9.64 15.95 -4.07
N LEU A 206 10.92 15.57 -4.24
CA LEU A 206 12.05 16.48 -4.05
C LEU A 206 12.05 17.64 -5.05
N VAL A 207 11.77 17.34 -6.32
CA VAL A 207 11.65 18.36 -7.36
C VAL A 207 10.51 19.33 -7.01
N HIS A 208 9.33 18.82 -6.67
CA HIS A 208 8.21 19.65 -6.28
C HIS A 208 8.50 20.50 -5.03
N ALA A 209 9.07 19.90 -3.98
CA ALA A 209 9.49 20.61 -2.78
C ALA A 209 10.47 21.75 -3.09
N TYR A 210 11.42 21.56 -4.00
CA TYR A 210 12.32 22.61 -4.45
C TYR A 210 11.58 23.81 -5.06
N TRP A 211 10.55 23.58 -5.89
CA TRP A 211 9.77 24.66 -6.49
C TRP A 211 8.87 25.37 -5.48
N ILE A 212 8.37 24.66 -4.46
CA ILE A 212 7.73 25.28 -3.29
C ILE A 212 8.73 26.20 -2.57
N PHE A 213 9.95 25.72 -2.27
CA PHE A 213 10.98 26.54 -1.61
C PHE A 213 11.35 27.80 -2.37
N ALA A 214 11.37 27.71 -3.70
CA ALA A 214 11.70 28.82 -4.58
C ALA A 214 10.52 29.80 -4.78
N ASN A 215 9.31 29.46 -4.33
CA ASN A 215 8.09 30.25 -4.46
C ASN A 215 7.76 30.61 -5.90
N LEU A 216 7.89 29.62 -6.79
CA LEU A 216 7.85 29.82 -8.22
C LEU A 216 6.48 29.51 -8.84
N GLY A 217 5.39 29.84 -8.13
CA GLY A 217 4.02 29.99 -8.64
C GLY A 217 3.58 28.86 -9.58
N LEU A 218 3.53 29.14 -10.88
CA LEU A 218 3.16 28.17 -11.90
C LEU A 218 4.05 26.92 -11.94
N ASN A 219 5.35 27.04 -11.62
CA ASN A 219 6.26 25.89 -11.58
C ASN A 219 5.94 24.96 -10.40
N GLU A 220 5.46 25.52 -9.29
CA GLU A 220 4.99 24.74 -8.14
C GLU A 220 3.78 23.91 -8.54
N ILE A 221 2.76 24.51 -9.16
CA ILE A 221 1.56 23.81 -9.65
C ILE A 221 1.94 22.75 -10.69
N PHE A 222 2.77 23.11 -11.67
CA PHE A 222 3.24 22.20 -12.71
C PHE A 222 3.90 20.95 -12.12
N THR A 223 4.81 21.13 -11.15
CA THR A 223 5.51 20.01 -10.54
C THR A 223 4.65 19.20 -9.59
N GLY A 224 3.65 19.81 -8.95
CA GLY A 224 2.65 19.09 -8.16
C GLY A 224 1.73 18.21 -9.03
N ILE A 225 1.31 18.70 -10.20
CA ILE A 225 0.58 17.89 -11.20
C ILE A 225 1.43 16.71 -11.68
N PHE A 226 2.72 16.97 -11.92
CA PHE A 226 3.63 15.90 -12.32
C PHE A 226 3.79 14.85 -11.22
N GLU A 227 3.95 15.27 -9.96
CA GLU A 227 4.02 14.40 -8.79
C GLU A 227 2.79 13.51 -8.62
N THR A 228 1.61 14.11 -8.69
CA THR A 228 0.33 13.39 -8.54
C THR A 228 0.10 12.41 -9.69
N THR A 229 0.40 12.81 -10.92
CA THR A 229 0.32 11.95 -12.11
C THR A 229 1.21 10.71 -11.96
N ILE A 230 2.49 10.91 -11.61
CA ILE A 230 3.43 9.82 -11.41
C ILE A 230 3.00 8.93 -10.25
N SER A 231 2.54 9.51 -9.14
CA SER A 231 2.07 8.76 -7.97
C SER A 231 0.92 7.80 -8.29
N MET A 232 -0.08 8.25 -9.05
CA MET A 232 -1.20 7.40 -9.48
C MET A 232 -0.76 6.27 -10.42
N ILE A 233 0.08 6.60 -11.41
CA ILE A 233 0.60 5.62 -12.37
C ILE A 233 1.38 4.55 -11.60
N VAL A 234 2.32 4.97 -10.75
CA VAL A 234 3.15 4.11 -9.91
C VAL A 234 2.31 3.20 -9.00
N ALA A 235 1.29 3.75 -8.34
CA ALA A 235 0.39 2.96 -7.52
C ALA A 235 -0.28 1.84 -8.33
N SER A 236 -0.68 2.13 -9.58
CA SER A 236 -1.31 1.18 -10.50
C SER A 236 -0.34 0.19 -11.16
N LEU A 237 0.90 0.60 -11.45
CA LEU A 237 1.93 -0.25 -12.07
C LEU A 237 2.24 -1.50 -11.25
N ASN A 238 2.28 -1.38 -9.92
CA ASN A 238 2.54 -2.49 -9.01
C ASN A 238 1.58 -3.69 -9.21
N VAL A 239 0.34 -3.44 -9.62
CA VAL A 239 -0.65 -4.49 -9.90
C VAL A 239 -0.58 -4.98 -11.34
N ILE A 240 -0.44 -4.05 -12.30
CA ILE A 240 -0.41 -4.38 -13.72
C ILE A 240 0.80 -5.29 -14.02
N VAL A 241 1.99 -4.92 -13.53
CA VAL A 241 3.21 -5.71 -13.77
C VAL A 241 3.13 -7.07 -13.08
N GLY A 242 2.57 -7.15 -11.86
CA GLY A 242 2.38 -8.42 -11.17
C GLY A 242 1.49 -9.40 -11.93
N LEU A 243 0.47 -8.90 -12.62
CA LEU A 243 -0.43 -9.72 -13.44
C LEU A 243 0.17 -10.08 -14.80
N LEU A 244 0.86 -9.14 -15.46
CA LEU A 244 1.57 -9.42 -16.71
C LEU A 244 2.62 -10.51 -16.52
N TYR A 245 3.40 -10.44 -15.43
CA TYR A 245 4.39 -11.46 -15.12
C TYR A 245 3.75 -12.85 -14.94
N HIS A 246 2.62 -12.92 -14.23
CA HIS A 246 1.89 -14.18 -14.04
C HIS A 246 1.28 -14.70 -15.36
N ALA A 247 0.76 -13.83 -16.22
CA ALA A 247 0.23 -14.21 -17.53
C ALA A 247 1.34 -14.75 -18.44
N CYS A 248 2.50 -14.09 -18.48
CA CYS A 248 3.66 -14.53 -19.26
C CYS A 248 4.24 -15.85 -18.74
N ALA A 249 4.30 -16.06 -17.42
CA ALA A 249 4.75 -17.31 -16.84
C ALA A 249 3.86 -18.49 -17.26
N ASN A 250 2.54 -18.33 -17.19
CA ASN A 250 1.58 -19.36 -17.58
C ASN A 250 1.66 -19.70 -19.08
N MET A 251 1.92 -18.72 -19.96
CA MET A 251 2.09 -18.98 -21.39
C MET A 251 3.36 -19.81 -21.68
N LYS A 252 4.45 -19.55 -20.95
CA LYS A 252 5.70 -20.28 -21.11
C LYS A 252 5.56 -21.74 -20.65
N GLU A 253 4.82 -21.99 -19.57
CA GLU A 253 4.54 -23.35 -19.08
C GLU A 253 3.66 -24.14 -20.06
N SER A 254 2.61 -23.51 -20.62
CA SER A 254 1.77 -24.11 -21.67
C SER A 254 2.55 -24.50 -22.94
N SER A 255 3.60 -23.74 -23.26
CA SER A 255 4.44 -23.99 -24.45
C SER A 255 5.47 -25.12 -24.27
N THR A 256 5.64 -25.63 -23.04
CA THR A 256 6.71 -26.61 -22.70
C THR A 256 6.18 -28.03 -22.46
N MET A 257 4.89 -28.31 -22.69
CA MET A 257 4.36 -29.69 -22.68
C MET A 257 4.63 -30.38 -24.03
N PRO A 258 5.45 -31.45 -24.11
CA PRO A 258 5.56 -32.25 -25.31
C PRO A 258 4.27 -33.08 -25.48
N SER A 259 3.66 -32.97 -26.64
CA SER A 259 2.60 -33.86 -27.08
C SER A 259 3.22 -35.23 -27.41
N GLU A 260 3.25 -36.16 -26.44
CA GLU A 260 3.30 -37.58 -26.77
C GLU A 260 1.92 -38.01 -27.26
N ARG A 261 1.66 -37.76 -28.55
CA ARG A 261 0.65 -38.47 -29.32
C ARG A 261 1.27 -39.77 -29.81
N THR A 262 1.04 -40.87 -29.10
CA THR A 262 1.22 -42.21 -29.66
C THR A 262 -0.05 -42.58 -30.41
N ALA A 263 0.06 -42.66 -31.73
CA ALA A 263 -0.97 -43.10 -32.64
C ALA A 263 -1.16 -44.63 -32.56
N GLY A 264 -2.43 -45.05 -32.48
CA GLY A 264 -3.02 -46.19 -33.18
C GLY A 264 -2.45 -47.60 -33.01
N ALA A 265 -3.20 -48.47 -32.32
CA ALA A 265 -3.46 -49.84 -32.81
C ALA A 265 -4.78 -50.37 -32.21
N THR A 266 -5.68 -50.75 -33.11
CA THR A 266 -6.98 -51.41 -32.92
C THR A 266 -6.83 -52.84 -32.38
N GLY A 267 -7.75 -53.29 -31.51
CA GLY A 267 -7.90 -54.71 -31.17
C GLY A 267 -8.99 -54.96 -30.12
N ILE A 268 -9.99 -55.77 -30.48
CA ILE A 268 -11.18 -56.16 -29.71
C ILE A 268 -10.96 -57.52 -29.01
N GLU A 269 -11.60 -57.72 -27.84
CA GLU A 269 -11.85 -58.98 -27.09
C GLU A 269 -10.62 -59.69 -26.44
N LEU A 270 -10.68 -60.48 -25.36
CA LEU A 270 -11.74 -61.20 -24.64
C LEU A 270 -11.29 -61.52 -23.19
N HIS A 271 -12.26 -61.81 -22.31
CA HIS A 271 -12.11 -62.41 -20.97
C HIS A 271 -11.13 -63.61 -20.90
N SER A 272 -10.21 -63.62 -19.92
CA SER A 272 -9.69 -64.88 -19.35
C SER A 272 -9.19 -64.72 -17.92
N ARG A 273 -9.35 -65.81 -17.18
CA ARG A 273 -9.28 -66.01 -15.73
C ARG A 273 -7.96 -66.72 -15.42
N GLY A 274 -7.19 -66.27 -14.44
CA GLY A 274 -6.22 -67.14 -13.73
C GLY A 274 -4.80 -66.61 -13.52
N VAL A 275 -4.45 -66.50 -12.22
CA VAL A 275 -3.18 -66.90 -11.57
C VAL A 275 -1.94 -65.96 -11.68
N ALA A 276 -1.72 -65.28 -10.54
CA ALA A 276 -0.47 -65.00 -9.78
C ALA A 276 0.82 -64.54 -10.49
N THR A 277 1.38 -63.38 -10.07
CA THR A 277 2.66 -63.27 -9.31
C THR A 277 3.09 -61.81 -9.03
N GLY A 278 2.87 -61.35 -7.77
CA GLY A 278 3.67 -60.38 -6.97
C GLY A 278 3.87 -58.91 -7.42
N PRO A 279 4.38 -58.01 -6.54
CA PRO A 279 4.68 -58.15 -5.11
C PRO A 279 3.71 -57.38 -4.18
N ILE A 280 3.55 -57.91 -2.97
CA ILE A 280 2.63 -57.47 -1.91
C ILE A 280 3.29 -56.38 -1.06
N ALA A 281 2.56 -55.29 -0.81
CA ALA A 281 2.94 -54.21 0.09
C ALA A 281 2.81 -54.67 1.55
N VAL A 282 3.87 -54.44 2.34
CA VAL A 282 3.91 -54.76 3.78
C VAL A 282 3.36 -53.55 4.55
N ASP A 283 2.26 -53.77 5.28
CA ASP A 283 1.68 -52.83 6.23
C ASP A 283 2.18 -53.18 7.64
N ILE A 284 2.87 -52.25 8.31
CA ILE A 284 3.39 -52.44 9.67
C ILE A 284 2.45 -51.70 10.63
N THR A 285 1.43 -52.39 11.11
CA THR A 285 0.65 -51.95 12.28
C THR A 285 1.01 -52.88 13.45
N THR A 286 1.72 -52.35 14.45
CA THR A 286 2.10 -53.11 15.66
C THR A 286 1.08 -52.84 16.77
N THR A 287 0.42 -53.90 17.24
CA THR A 287 -0.50 -53.89 18.38
C THR A 287 0.10 -54.60 19.61
N THR A 288 -0.09 -53.93 20.77
CA THR A 288 -0.45 -54.45 22.11
C THR A 288 0.49 -55.35 22.93
N TYR A 289 0.67 -54.95 24.19
CA TYR A 289 0.83 -55.84 25.35
C TYR A 289 -0.39 -55.70 26.28
N THR A 290 -1.00 -56.84 26.61
CA THR A 290 -1.91 -57.14 27.74
C THR A 290 -1.07 -57.75 28.89
N ASP A 291 -1.46 -57.92 30.15
CA ASP A 291 -2.74 -57.83 30.89
C ASP A 291 -2.48 -57.82 32.43
N ALA A 292 -3.54 -57.51 33.18
CA ALA A 292 -3.89 -57.93 34.55
C ALA A 292 -3.29 -57.23 35.81
N GLU A 293 -4.14 -56.49 36.55
CA GLU A 293 -4.79 -56.99 37.79
C GLU A 293 -5.94 -56.07 38.29
N ILE A 294 -7.14 -56.64 38.23
CA ILE A 294 -8.31 -56.64 39.15
C ILE A 294 -8.37 -55.57 40.28
N GLY A 295 -9.49 -54.82 40.33
CA GLY A 295 -10.21 -54.64 41.61
C GLY A 295 -10.83 -53.27 41.97
N VAL A 296 -12.15 -53.17 41.76
CA VAL A 296 -13.17 -52.60 42.69
C VAL A 296 -13.11 -51.12 43.14
N PHE A 297 -13.98 -50.33 42.51
CA PHE A 297 -14.92 -49.33 43.05
C PHE A 297 -14.82 -48.88 44.54
N LYS A 298 -14.67 -47.57 44.80
CA LYS A 298 -15.56 -46.75 45.66
C LYS A 298 -15.12 -45.27 45.72
N VAL A 299 -16.09 -44.37 45.53
CA VAL A 299 -16.10 -42.96 45.94
C VAL A 299 -16.55 -42.89 47.41
N PRO A 300 -15.92 -42.06 48.26
CA PRO A 300 -16.60 -40.90 48.87
C PRO A 300 -15.66 -39.67 48.94
N GLU A 301 -16.13 -38.45 48.66
CA GLU A 301 -16.90 -37.52 49.53
C GLU A 301 -16.05 -36.77 50.58
N ALA A 302 -16.36 -35.49 50.71
CA ALA A 302 -15.64 -34.45 51.44
C ALA A 302 -15.74 -34.57 52.97
N HIS A 303 -14.77 -34.02 53.71
CA HIS A 303 -14.97 -32.97 54.74
C HIS A 303 -13.70 -32.62 55.52
N GLN A 304 -13.46 -31.30 55.61
CA GLN A 304 -13.06 -30.49 56.79
C GLN A 304 -11.86 -30.81 57.71
N GLY A 305 -11.09 -29.73 57.96
CA GLY A 305 -10.44 -29.37 59.23
C GLY A 305 -8.97 -29.81 59.32
N GLY A 306 -7.99 -29.01 59.74
CA GLY A 306 -7.95 -27.67 60.34
C GLY A 306 -6.71 -27.59 61.25
N TYR A 307 -5.97 -26.47 61.20
CA TYR A 307 -4.91 -25.98 62.13
C TYR A 307 -3.63 -26.86 62.24
N GLU A 308 -2.39 -26.38 62.40
CA GLU A 308 -1.75 -25.15 62.92
C GLU A 308 -0.58 -24.79 61.98
N GLY A 309 -0.15 -23.55 61.73
CA GLY A 309 0.24 -22.51 62.69
C GLY A 309 1.77 -22.42 62.73
N ASN A 310 2.37 -21.47 62.00
CA ASN A 310 3.38 -20.55 62.54
C ASN A 310 3.80 -19.47 61.52
N GLU A 311 3.59 -18.24 61.97
CA GLU A 311 4.01 -16.94 61.45
C GLU A 311 5.57 -16.85 61.39
N VAL A 312 6.22 -15.94 60.65
CA VAL A 312 6.50 -14.55 61.07
C VAL A 312 7.42 -13.87 60.02
N TYR A 313 6.99 -12.66 59.58
CA TYR A 313 7.69 -11.45 59.06
C TYR A 313 8.43 -11.50 57.70
N ASP A 314 8.04 -10.73 56.68
CA ASP A 314 7.90 -9.26 56.50
C ASP A 314 9.19 -8.58 55.98
N LYS A 315 9.18 -8.15 54.72
CA LYS A 315 9.48 -6.74 54.39
C LYS A 315 9.07 -6.34 52.96
N LYS A 316 8.22 -5.33 52.92
CA LYS A 316 7.85 -4.47 51.78
C LYS A 316 8.99 -3.50 51.40
N GLN A 317 9.12 -3.31 50.07
CA GLN A 317 8.98 -2.03 49.34
C GLN A 317 9.99 -0.88 49.60
N GLU A 318 10.68 -0.43 48.53
CA GLU A 318 10.72 0.96 47.97
C GLU A 318 11.90 1.10 46.98
N VAL A 319 11.64 1.44 45.70
CA VAL A 319 11.72 2.78 45.08
C VAL A 319 13.12 3.42 45.17
N MET A 320 13.78 3.58 44.02
CA MET A 320 14.63 4.76 43.79
C MET A 320 14.69 5.11 42.29
N GLU A 321 14.03 6.22 41.99
CA GLU A 321 14.19 7.11 40.84
C GLU A 321 15.57 7.78 40.91
N PHE A 322 16.27 7.98 39.78
CA PHE A 322 17.19 9.11 39.65
C PHE A 322 17.34 9.57 38.19
N ARG A 323 17.48 10.88 38.09
CA ARG A 323 17.26 11.81 36.97
C ARG A 323 18.59 12.49 36.60
N GLY A 324 18.70 12.96 35.36
CA GLY A 324 19.69 13.96 34.90
C GLY A 324 21.01 13.34 34.42
N TYR A 325 21.56 13.71 33.26
CA TYR A 325 21.62 15.03 32.62
C TYR A 325 21.25 15.02 31.14
#